data_AF-F7JMT6-F1
#
_entry.id   AF-F7JMT6-F1
#
_cell.length_a   1.000
_cell.length_b   1.000
_cell.length_c   1.000
_cell.angle_alpha   90.00
_cell.angle_beta   90.00
_cell.angle_gamma   90.00
#
_symmetry.space_group_name_H-M   'P 1'
#
loop_
_entity.id
_entity.type
_entity.pdbx_description
1 polymer ?
#
loop_
_entity_poly.entity_id
_entity_poly.type
_entity_poly.pdbx_seq_one_letter_code
_entity_poly.pdbx_strand_id
1 'polypeptide(L)' 'MQNDKKYKVDNAVIMAAGMSTRLAPLSYETPKALLNVHGEVLIERQIRQLREAGIEEIFVVTGYKKNVFLFGRKV' A
#
# COMPACT_ATOMS: atom_id res chain seq x y z
N MET A 1 23.22 -16.44 -19.94
CA MET A 1 22.20 -16.26 -18.88
C MET A 1 22.66 -15.10 -18.00
N GLN A 2 22.27 -13.87 -18.31
CA GLN A 2 22.57 -12.67 -17.53
C GLN A 2 21.32 -11.78 -17.61
N ASN A 3 20.59 -11.57 -16.51
CA ASN A 3 20.03 -10.24 -16.15
C ASN A 3 19.22 -10.13 -14.83
N ASP A 4 19.17 -11.12 -13.94
CA ASP A 4 18.24 -11.07 -12.79
C ASP A 4 18.53 -10.01 -11.72
N LYS A 5 19.61 -9.23 -11.85
CA LYS A 5 20.03 -8.22 -10.85
C LYS A 5 19.91 -6.77 -11.30
N LYS A 6 19.47 -6.48 -12.53
CA LYS A 6 19.62 -5.14 -13.11
C LYS A 6 18.75 -4.06 -12.44
N TYR A 7 17.71 -4.45 -11.69
CA TYR A 7 16.76 -3.53 -11.06
C TYR A 7 16.42 -3.94 -9.62
N LYS A 8 17.42 -4.36 -8.84
CA LYS A 8 17.21 -4.52 -7.39
C LYS A 8 16.99 -3.13 -6.78
N VAL A 9 15.92 -2.99 -6.01
CA VAL A 9 15.62 -1.80 -5.21
C VAL A 9 15.52 -2.20 -3.74
N ASP A 10 15.92 -1.30 -2.85
CA ASP A 10 15.84 -1.54 -1.41
C ASP A 10 14.53 -0.99 -0.81
N ASN A 11 13.91 -0.02 -1.52
CA ASN A 11 12.83 0.80 -0.99
C ASN A 11 11.62 0.86 -1.94
N ALA A 12 10.42 1.06 -1.39
CA ALA A 12 9.19 1.29 -2.14
C ALA A 12 8.34 2.42 -1.56
N VAL A 13 7.49 3.02 -2.42
CA VAL A 13 6.50 4.02 -2.04
C VAL A 13 5.11 3.57 -2.49
N ILE A 14 4.16 3.48 -1.55
CA ILE A 14 2.74 3.20 -1.82
C ILE A 14 1.95 4.51 -1.75
N MET A 15 1.32 4.89 -2.86
CA MET A 15 0.51 6.11 -2.98
C MET A 15 -0.93 5.85 -2.53
N ALA A 16 -1.19 5.99 -1.23
CA ALA A 16 -2.49 5.76 -0.58
C ALA A 16 -3.28 7.06 -0.30
N ALA A 17 -2.98 8.15 -1.02
CA ALA A 17 -3.55 9.48 -0.77
C ALA A 17 -4.81 9.83 -1.60
N GLY A 18 -5.24 8.96 -2.51
CA GLY A 18 -6.34 9.23 -3.44
C GLY A 18 -7.74 9.06 -2.83
N MET A 19 -8.70 9.89 -3.26
CA MET A 19 -10.10 9.85 -2.81
C MET A 19 -10.89 8.61 -3.27
N SER A 20 -10.37 7.84 -4.24
CA SER A 20 -11.01 6.59 -4.72
C SER A 20 -12.44 6.76 -5.25
N THR A 21 -12.74 7.90 -5.90
CA THR A 21 -14.09 8.33 -6.31
C THR A 21 -14.86 7.36 -7.20
N ARG A 22 -14.17 6.52 -7.98
CA ARG A 22 -14.83 5.46 -8.79
C ARG A 22 -15.43 4.33 -7.96
N LEU A 23 -15.07 4.23 -6.68
CA LEU A 23 -15.64 3.28 -5.73
C LEU A 23 -16.69 3.95 -4.84
N ALA A 24 -17.16 5.15 -5.18
CA ALA A 24 -18.29 5.74 -4.48
C ALA A 24 -19.53 4.84 -4.63
N PRO A 25 -20.35 4.68 -3.56
CA PRO A 25 -20.24 5.37 -2.27
C PRO A 25 -19.29 4.72 -1.25
N LEU A 26 -18.80 3.49 -1.49
CA LEU A 26 -17.97 2.73 -0.54
C LEU A 26 -16.72 3.50 -0.08
N SER A 27 -16.10 4.26 -0.98
CA SER A 27 -14.93 5.09 -0.67
C SER A 27 -15.19 6.23 0.32
N TYR A 28 -16.45 6.60 0.55
CA TYR A 28 -16.81 7.66 1.51
C TYR A 28 -16.65 7.22 2.96
N GLU A 29 -16.74 5.92 3.24
CA GLU A 29 -16.57 5.35 4.56
C GLU A 29 -15.12 4.88 4.74
N THR A 30 -14.63 4.10 3.79
CA THR A 30 -13.31 3.45 3.87
C THR A 30 -12.46 3.76 2.64
N PRO A 31 -11.24 4.32 2.80
CA PRO A 31 -10.30 4.48 1.69
C PRO A 31 -10.03 3.16 0.97
N LYS A 32 -9.86 3.16 -0.35
CA LYS A 32 -9.60 1.94 -1.12
C LYS A 32 -8.48 1.08 -0.54
N ALA A 33 -7.40 1.71 -0.08
CA ALA A 33 -6.24 1.03 0.49
C ALA A 33 -6.60 0.15 1.70
N LEU A 34 -7.66 0.48 2.44
CA LEU A 34 -8.11 -0.23 3.64
C LEU A 34 -9.28 -1.20 3.38
N LEU A 35 -9.72 -1.36 2.13
CA LEU A 35 -10.77 -2.32 1.81
C LEU A 35 -10.25 -3.75 1.95
N ASN A 36 -11.11 -4.62 2.49
CA ASN A 36 -10.88 -6.06 2.53
C ASN A 36 -11.37 -6.69 1.21
N VAL A 37 -10.49 -7.41 0.52
CA VAL A 37 -10.80 -8.11 -0.73
C VAL A 37 -10.25 -9.52 -0.67
N HIS A 38 -11.15 -10.50 -0.73
CA HIS A 38 -10.82 -11.93 -0.54
C HIS A 38 -10.11 -12.21 0.79
N GLY A 39 -10.57 -11.59 1.87
CA GLY A 39 -10.08 -11.85 3.23
C GLY A 39 -8.84 -11.05 3.64
N GLU A 40 -8.26 -10.23 2.77
CA GLU A 40 -7.03 -9.47 3.04
C GLU A 40 -7.22 -7.97 2.78
N VAL A 41 -6.63 -7.12 3.62
CA VAL A 41 -6.63 -5.66 3.41
C VAL A 41 -5.68 -5.31 2.26
N LEU A 42 -6.15 -4.49 1.31
CA LEU A 42 -5.39 -4.22 0.08
C LEU A 42 -3.99 -3.63 0.29
N ILE A 43 -3.80 -2.74 1.28
CA ILE A 43 -2.48 -2.18 1.57
C ILE A 43 -1.56 -3.19 2.26
N GLU A 44 -2.10 -4.04 3.13
CA GLU A 44 -1.34 -5.10 3.80
C GLU A 44 -0.86 -6.14 2.79
N ARG A 45 -1.71 -6.51 1.83
CA ARG A 45 -1.32 -7.38 0.71
C ARG A 45 -0.12 -6.83 -0.05
N GLN A 46 -0.15 -5.53 -0.38
CA GLN A 46 0.95 -4.87 -1.10
C GLN A 46 2.24 -4.85 -0.26
N ILE A 47 2.15 -4.52 1.04
CA ILE A 47 3.31 -4.52 1.94
C ILE A 47 3.92 -5.91 2.04
N ARG A 48 3.09 -6.95 2.22
CA ARG A 48 3.55 -8.35 2.27
C ARG A 48 4.26 -8.75 0.96
N GLN A 49 3.68 -8.44 -0.19
CA GLN A 49 4.27 -8.75 -1.49
C GLN A 49 5.60 -8.01 -1.73
N LEU A 50 5.72 -6.76 -1.28
CA LEU A 50 6.98 -6.01 -1.36
C LEU A 50 8.07 -6.62 -0.48
N ARG A 51 7.71 -7.04 0.75
CA ARG A 51 8.64 -7.75 1.64
C ARG A 51 9.06 -9.12 1.08
N GLU A 52 8.14 -9.89 0.51
CA GLU A 52 8.44 -11.14 -0.19
C GLU A 52 9.39 -10.94 -1.39
N ALA A 53 9.35 -9.77 -2.01
CA ALA A 53 10.29 -9.36 -3.07
C ALA A 53 11.64 -8.83 -2.53
N GLY A 54 11.84 -8.80 -1.21
CA GLY A 54 13.06 -8.32 -0.56
C GLY A 54 13.16 -6.80 -0.39
N ILE A 55 12.04 -6.08 -0.46
CA ILE A 55 11.96 -4.63 -0.25
C ILE A 55 11.47 -4.39 1.18
N GLU A 56 12.39 -3.95 2.05
CA GLU A 56 12.11 -3.80 3.48
C GLU A 56 11.67 -2.37 3.85
N GLU A 57 12.21 -1.34 3.18
CA GLU A 57 11.83 0.04 3.48
C GLU A 57 10.62 0.46 2.63
N ILE A 58 9.45 0.54 3.27
CA ILE A 58 8.20 0.85 2.58
C ILE A 58 7.59 2.14 3.13
N PHE A 59 7.47 3.16 2.28
CA PHE A 59 6.86 4.44 2.61
C PHE A 59 5.42 4.49 2.12
N VAL A 60 4.46 4.73 3.01
CA VAL A 60 3.06 4.92 2.63
C VAL A 60 2.72 6.40 2.65
N VAL A 61 2.39 6.95 1.48
CA VAL A 61 1.91 8.33 1.36
C VAL A 61 0.40 8.33 1.59
N THR A 62 -0.01 8.77 2.77
CA THR A 62 -1.43 8.89 3.15
C THR A 62 -1.95 10.32 2.94
N GLY A 63 -3.21 10.46 2.52
CA GLY A 63 -3.86 11.75 2.26
C GLY A 63 -5.27 11.81 2.84
N TYR A 64 -6.29 11.80 1.96
CA TYR A 64 -7.70 11.82 2.35
C TYR A 64 -8.00 10.75 3.44
N LYS A 65 -8.68 11.16 4.52
CA LYS A 65 -8.91 10.38 5.75
C LYS A 65 -7.65 9.80 6.42
N LYS A 66 -6.54 10.54 6.46
CA LYS A 66 -5.29 10.15 7.16
C LYS A 66 -5.49 9.51 8.55
N ASN A 67 -6.48 9.97 9.31
CA ASN A 67 -6.75 9.49 10.67
C ASN A 67 -7.19 8.02 10.76
N VAL A 68 -7.67 7.40 9.67
CA VAL A 68 -8.02 5.97 9.66
C VAL A 68 -6.83 5.06 9.32
N PHE A 69 -5.74 5.63 8.80
CA PHE A 69 -4.48 4.91 8.65
C PHE A 69 -3.76 4.92 10.00
N LEU A 70 -4.11 3.97 10.88
CA LEU A 70 -3.41 3.71 12.14
C LEU A 70 -2.08 2.95 11.91
N PHE A 71 -1.39 3.23 10.80
CA PHE A 71 -0.04 2.70 10.58
C PHE A 71 0.94 3.60 11.31
N GLY A 72 1.42 3.10 12.46
CA GLY A 72 2.45 3.74 13.26
C GLY A 72 3.65 4.14 12.39
N ARG A 73 4.18 5.33 12.65
CA ARG A 73 5.42 5.83 12.07
C ARG A 73 6.50 4.74 12.16
N LYS A 74 7.00 4.30 11.00
CA LYS A 74 7.86 3.12 10.74
C LYS A 74 7.15 1.76 10.88
N VAL A 75 6.89 1.15 9.72
CA VAL A 75 6.80 -0.31 9.51
C VAL A 75 7.97 -0.75 8.65
#